data_AF-A0A8T1MTW9-F1
#
_entry.id   AF-A0A8T1MTW9-F1
#
_cell.length_a   1.000
_cell.length_b   1.000
_cell.length_c   1.000
_cell.angle_alpha   90.00
_cell.angle_beta   90.00
_cell.angle_gamma   90.00
#
_symmetry.space_group_name_H-M   'P 1'
#
loop_
_entity.id
_entity.type
_entity.pdbx_description
1 polymer ?
#
loop_
_entity_poly.entity_id
_entity_poly.type
_entity_poly.pdbx_seq_one_letter_code
_entity_poly.pdbx_strand_id
1 'polypeptide(L)'
;MKITMLLLSLVLSLVFVTSTFSHEVDSANKRRCSLCKEFVKAAIEAVKSGQVQELIEQYLSDFCPGPLKHQCKKLMRKALEELVKHLHEDDPKKLCHRVHLC
;
A
#
# COMPACT_ATOMS: atom_id res chain seq x y z
N MET A 1 -30.45 -39.42 -25.77
CA MET A 1 -30.42 -38.04 -26.31
C MET A 1 -31.02 -36.97 -25.40
N LYS A 2 -32.17 -37.17 -24.73
CA LYS A 2 -32.76 -36.15 -23.82
C LYS A 2 -31.95 -35.89 -22.54
N ILE A 3 -31.41 -36.95 -21.93
CA ILE A 3 -30.57 -36.88 -20.72
C ILE A 3 -29.25 -36.14 -20.99
N THR A 4 -28.61 -36.40 -22.13
CA THR A 4 -27.39 -35.72 -22.56
C THR A 4 -27.61 -34.23 -22.83
N MET A 5 -28.78 -33.81 -23.33
CA MET A 5 -29.12 -32.38 -23.48
C MET A 5 -29.35 -31.68 -22.13
N LEU A 6 -30.04 -32.34 -21.19
CA LEU A 6 -30.29 -31.79 -19.84
C LEU A 6 -29.00 -31.60 -19.03
N LEU A 7 -28.07 -32.55 -19.15
CA LEU A 7 -26.75 -32.43 -18.54
C LEU A 7 -25.95 -31.28 -19.16
N LEU A 8 -26.00 -31.12 -20.49
CA LEU A 8 -25.30 -30.04 -21.20
C LEU A 8 -25.83 -28.65 -20.78
N SER A 9 -27.14 -28.49 -20.63
CA SER A 9 -27.74 -27.21 -20.22
C SER A 9 -27.41 -26.84 -18.78
N LEU A 10 -27.41 -27.82 -17.85
CA LEU A 10 -27.06 -27.60 -16.45
C LEU A 10 -25.59 -27.16 -16.30
N VAL A 11 -24.69 -27.79 -17.07
CA VAL A 11 -23.25 -27.44 -17.09
C VAL A 11 -23.05 -26.03 -17.64
N LEU A 12 -23.77 -25.65 -18.72
CA LEU A 12 -23.70 -24.29 -19.26
C LEU A 12 -24.12 -23.23 -18.23
N SER A 13 -25.18 -23.48 -17.47
CA SER A 13 -25.66 -22.59 -16.42
C SER A 13 -24.65 -22.41 -15.29
N LEU A 14 -24.00 -23.50 -14.85
CA LEU A 14 -22.95 -23.45 -13.81
C LEU A 14 -21.70 -22.68 -14.28
N VAL A 15 -21.29 -22.84 -15.53
CA VAL A 15 -20.15 -22.12 -16.12
C VAL A 15 -20.44 -20.61 -16.23
N PHE A 16 -21.67 -20.23 -16.60
CA PHE A 16 -22.07 -18.83 -16.68
C PHE A 16 -22.09 -18.12 -15.32
N VAL A 17 -22.59 -18.79 -14.27
CA VAL A 17 -22.66 -18.22 -12.91
C VAL A 17 -21.27 -18.04 -12.30
N THR A 18 -20.34 -18.96 -12.58
CA THR A 18 -18.96 -18.91 -12.04
C THR A 18 -18.06 -17.89 -12.74
N SER A 19 -18.31 -17.62 -14.03
CA SER A 19 -17.49 -16.71 -14.84
C SER A 19 -17.78 -15.22 -14.57
N THR A 20 -19.03 -14.85 -14.26
CA THR A 20 -19.38 -13.46 -13.90
C THR A 20 -18.83 -13.04 -12.54
N PHE A 21 -18.86 -13.94 -11.55
CA PHE A 21 -18.36 -13.65 -10.20
C PHE A 21 -16.84 -13.43 -10.15
N SER A 22 -16.08 -14.21 -10.93
CA SER A 22 -14.61 -14.12 -10.96
C SER A 22 -14.10 -12.78 -11.49
N HIS A 23 -14.84 -12.15 -12.41
CA HIS A 23 -14.45 -10.90 -13.04
C HIS A 23 -14.65 -9.69 -12.12
N GLU A 24 -15.69 -9.70 -11.28
CA GLU A 24 -15.93 -8.63 -10.30
C GLU A 24 -14.87 -8.63 -9.19
N VAL A 25 -14.52 -9.80 -8.66
CA VAL A 25 -13.52 -9.95 -7.59
C VAL A 25 -12.11 -9.57 -8.07
N ASP A 26 -11.71 -10.02 -9.27
CA ASP A 26 -10.42 -9.65 -9.86
C ASP A 26 -10.31 -8.14 -10.11
N SER A 27 -11.38 -7.51 -10.62
CA SER A 27 -11.42 -6.06 -10.82
C SER A 27 -11.31 -5.28 -9.50
N ALA A 28 -11.92 -5.76 -8.42
CA ALA A 28 -11.84 -5.13 -7.11
C ALA A 28 -10.41 -5.24 -6.53
N ASN A 29 -9.77 -6.40 -6.62
CA ASN A 29 -8.40 -6.61 -6.16
C ASN A 29 -7.41 -5.74 -6.95
N LYS A 30 -7.55 -5.68 -8.28
CA LYS A 30 -6.73 -4.79 -9.14
C LYS A 30 -6.89 -3.32 -8.74
N ARG A 31 -8.12 -2.86 -8.48
CA ARG A 31 -8.39 -1.49 -8.03
C ARG A 31 -7.76 -1.20 -6.66
N ARG A 32 -7.91 -2.09 -5.68
CA ARG A 32 -7.29 -1.96 -4.35
C ARG A 32 -5.77 -1.87 -4.44
N CYS A 33 -5.17 -2.72 -5.26
CA CYS A 33 -3.72 -2.71 -5.49
C CYS A 33 -3.26 -1.42 -6.19
N SER A 34 -4.02 -0.89 -7.16
CA SER A 34 -3.71 0.39 -7.80
C SER A 34 -3.74 1.54 -6.80
N LEU A 35 -4.83 1.67 -6.05
CA LEU A 35 -5.01 2.71 -5.05
C LEU A 35 -3.92 2.68 -3.98
N CYS A 36 -3.54 1.48 -3.50
CA CYS A 36 -2.44 1.35 -2.57
C CYS A 36 -1.13 1.88 -3.15
N LYS A 37 -0.77 1.48 -4.37
CA LYS A 37 0.48 1.94 -5.01
C LYS A 37 0.49 3.45 -5.22
N GLU A 38 -0.62 4.03 -5.64
CA GLU A 38 -0.77 5.48 -5.81
C GLU A 38 -0.59 6.22 -4.49
N PHE A 39 -1.26 5.74 -3.43
CA PHE A 39 -1.14 6.32 -2.10
C PHE A 39 0.28 6.21 -1.54
N VAL A 40 0.91 5.04 -1.64
CA VAL A 40 2.29 4.82 -1.19
C VAL A 40 3.26 5.70 -1.96
N LYS A 41 3.10 5.84 -3.29
CA LYS A 41 3.91 6.75 -4.09
C LYS A 41 3.75 8.20 -3.62
N ALA A 42 2.51 8.66 -3.44
CA ALA A 42 2.24 10.01 -2.97
C ALA A 42 2.82 10.25 -1.55
N ALA A 43 2.72 9.28 -0.65
CA ALA A 43 3.29 9.36 0.69
C ALA A 43 4.83 9.45 0.64
N ILE A 44 5.48 8.64 -0.21
CA ILE A 44 6.93 8.69 -0.42
C ILE A 44 7.35 10.07 -0.96
N GLU A 45 6.65 10.59 -1.97
CA GLU A 45 6.92 11.93 -2.53
C GLU A 45 6.69 13.04 -1.51
N ALA A 46 5.64 12.93 -0.70
CA ALA A 46 5.36 13.88 0.37
C ALA A 46 6.48 13.88 1.43
N VAL A 47 6.93 12.71 1.90
CA VAL A 47 8.05 12.60 2.85
C VAL A 47 9.38 13.07 2.25
N LYS A 48 9.57 12.94 0.93
CA LYS A 48 10.73 13.52 0.24
C LYS A 48 10.67 15.05 0.15
N SER A 49 9.48 15.65 0.29
CA SER A 49 9.36 17.10 0.40
C SER A 49 9.88 17.58 1.76
N GLY A 50 10.59 18.71 1.76
CA GLY A 50 11.12 19.29 2.99
C GLY A 50 10.03 19.66 4.02
N GLN A 51 8.82 20.02 3.57
CA GLN A 51 7.73 20.43 4.45
C GLN A 51 7.24 19.30 5.38
N VAL A 52 7.08 18.09 4.84
CA VAL A 52 6.66 16.93 5.66
C VAL A 52 7.79 16.51 6.58
N GLN A 53 9.05 16.63 6.13
CA GLN A 53 10.20 16.36 7.00
C GLN A 53 10.22 17.28 8.21
N GLU A 54 10.08 18.60 8.00
CA GLU A 54 10.01 19.57 9.09
C GLU A 54 8.87 19.27 10.08
N LEU A 55 7.69 18.89 9.57
CA LEU A 55 6.56 18.51 10.42
C LEU A 55 6.88 17.27 11.28
N ILE A 56 7.50 16.26 10.68
CA ILE A 56 7.93 15.04 11.39
C ILE A 56 9.01 15.38 12.42
N GLU A 57 10.00 16.21 12.07
CA GLU A 57 11.07 16.64 12.99
C GLU A 57 10.51 17.42 14.18
N GLN A 58 9.54 18.29 13.95
CA GLN A 58 8.88 19.06 15.00
C GLN A 58 8.10 18.13 15.94
N TYR A 59 7.30 17.22 15.38
CA TYR A 59 6.54 16.25 16.18
C TYR A 59 7.45 15.34 17.01
N LEU A 60 8.52 14.81 16.41
CA LEU A 60 9.48 13.94 17.10
C LEU A 60 10.31 14.70 18.14
N SER A 61 10.58 15.99 17.90
CA SER A 61 11.30 16.86 18.83
C SER A 61 10.58 17.07 20.17
N ASP A 62 9.25 16.93 20.19
CA ASP A 62 8.45 17.08 21.41
C ASP A 62 8.66 15.92 22.40
N PHE A 63 9.09 14.76 21.89
CA PHE A 63 9.44 13.60 22.71
C PHE A 63 10.86 13.66 23.29
N CYS A 64 11.65 14.69 22.94
CA CYS A 64 13.04 14.79 23.38
C CYS A 64 13.16 15.35 24.82
N PRO A 65 13.69 14.58 25.79
CA PRO A 65 13.71 14.97 27.19
C PRO A 65 14.81 16.00 27.50
N GLY A 66 14.49 16.91 28.44
CA GLY A 66 15.25 18.11 28.81
C GLY A 66 16.77 18.09 28.59
N PRO A 67 17.58 17.46 29.46
CA PRO A 67 19.05 17.53 29.39
C PRO A 67 19.64 16.97 28.08
N LEU A 68 18.94 16.05 27.43
CA LEU A 68 19.38 15.39 26.20
C LEU A 68 18.76 16.00 24.94
N LYS A 69 17.99 17.08 25.07
CA LYS A 69 17.17 17.65 23.98
C LYS A 69 17.98 17.87 22.69
N HIS A 70 19.18 18.44 22.80
CA HIS A 70 20.02 18.67 21.62
C HIS A 70 20.50 17.37 20.96
N GLN A 71 20.94 16.38 21.74
CA GLN A 71 21.43 15.09 21.23
C GLN A 71 20.28 14.27 20.63
N CYS A 72 19.12 14.27 21.29
CA CYS A 72 17.90 13.64 20.79
C CYS A 72 17.43 14.25 19.47
N LYS A 73 17.35 15.58 19.37
CA LYS A 73 16.98 16.26 18.11
C LYS A 73 17.94 15.93 16.97
N LYS A 74 19.25 15.89 17.26
CA LYS A 74 20.27 15.50 16.28
C LYS A 74 20.10 14.04 15.83
N LEU A 75 19.71 13.14 16.73
CA LEU A 75 19.40 11.75 16.40
C LEU A 75 18.15 11.64 15.53
N MET A 76 17.06 12.35 15.88
CA MET A 76 15.81 12.34 15.13
C MET A 76 16.00 12.85 13.70
N ARG A 77 16.72 13.96 13.52
CA ARG A 77 17.06 14.47 12.18
C ARG A 77 17.85 13.45 11.36
N LYS A 78 18.91 12.85 11.94
CA LYS A 78 19.68 11.81 11.24
C LYS A 78 18.84 10.58 10.89
N ALA A 79 17.95 10.16 11.79
CA ALA A 79 17.06 9.04 11.52
C ALA A 79 16.08 9.35 10.39
N LEU A 80 15.58 10.58 10.30
CA LEU A 80 14.70 11.02 9.22
C LEU A 80 15.44 11.15 7.89
N GLU A 81 16.66 11.69 7.89
CA GLU A 81 17.54 11.74 6.70
C GLU A 81 17.79 10.32 6.14
N GLU A 82 18.13 9.36 7.01
CA GLU A 82 18.28 7.96 6.61
C GLU A 82 16.96 7.35 6.12
N LEU A 83 15.84 7.61 6.79
CA LEU A 83 14.52 7.14 6.33
C LEU A 83 14.23 7.64 4.91
N VAL A 84 14.40 8.94 4.67
CA VAL A 84 14.18 9.56 3.34
C VAL A 84 15.08 8.92 2.29
N LYS A 85 16.34 8.65 2.62
CA LYS A 85 17.27 7.95 1.73
C LYS A 85 16.78 6.54 1.36
N HIS A 86 16.32 5.76 2.34
CA HIS A 86 15.79 4.42 2.07
C HIS A 86 14.48 4.45 1.26
N LEU A 87 13.61 5.44 1.51
CA LEU A 87 12.37 5.64 0.73
C LEU A 87 12.62 5.98 -0.76
N HIS A 88 13.84 6.34 -1.16
CA HIS A 88 14.19 6.46 -2.58
C HIS A 88 14.28 5.10 -3.29
N GLU A 89 14.52 4.03 -2.54
CA GLU A 89 14.75 2.69 -3.07
C GLU A 89 13.51 1.77 -2.91
N ASP A 90 12.50 2.24 -2.16
CA ASP A 90 11.31 1.44 -1.86
C ASP A 90 10.35 1.34 -3.05
N ASP A 91 9.98 0.10 -3.37
CA ASP A 91 9.01 -0.25 -4.40
C ASP A 91 7.58 -0.22 -3.82
N PRO A 92 6.69 0.69 -4.26
CA PRO A 92 5.31 0.75 -3.80
C PRO A 92 4.57 -0.59 -3.93
N LYS A 93 4.92 -1.39 -4.94
CA LYS A 93 4.33 -2.73 -5.12
C LYS A 93 4.70 -3.64 -3.96
N LYS A 94 5.98 -3.70 -3.55
CA LYS A 94 6.42 -4.54 -2.42
C LYS A 94 5.72 -4.16 -1.12
N LEU A 95 5.56 -2.87 -0.86
CA LEU A 95 4.88 -2.38 0.34
C LEU A 95 3.39 -2.78 0.33
N CYS A 96 2.71 -2.64 -0.80
CA CYS A 96 1.33 -3.04 -0.95
C CYS A 96 1.10 -4.56 -0.83
N HIS A 97 2.08 -5.40 -1.23
CA HIS A 97 2.02 -6.86 -0.98
C HIS A 97 2.16 -7.18 0.51
N ARG A 98 3.00 -6.43 1.24
CA ARG A 98 3.21 -6.65 2.68
C ARG A 98 1.93 -6.39 3.50
N VAL A 99 1.08 -5.47 3.04
CA VAL A 99 -0.19 -5.12 3.69
C VAL A 99 -1.41 -5.78 3.05
N HIS A 100 -1.21 -6.76 2.17
CA HIS A 100 -2.26 -7.53 1.51
C HIS A 100 -3.29 -6.68 0.73
N LEU A 101 -2.83 -5.57 0.16
CA LEU A 101 -3.60 -4.74 -0.78
C LEU A 101 -3.21 -5.03 -2.24
N CYS A 102 -2.02 -5.59 -2.41
CA CYS A 102 -1.63 -6.49 -3.48
C CYS A 102 -1.19 -7.81 -2.77
#